data_AF-A0A522J9S8-F1
#
_entry.id   AF-A0A522J9S8-F1
#
_cell.length_a   1.000
_cell.length_b   1.000
_cell.length_c   1.000
_cell.angle_alpha   90.00
_cell.angle_beta   90.00
_cell.angle_gamma   90.00
#
_symmetry.space_group_name_H-M   'P 1'
#
loop_
_entity.id
_entity.type
_entity.pdbx_description
1 polymer ?
#
loop_
_entity_poly.entity_id
_entity_poly.type
_entity_poly.pdbx_seq_one_letter_code
_entity_poly.pdbx_strand_id
1 'polypeptide(L)'
;YAERSPGHYTLEAAFVCEAVMTGFFLFVILGATDKRAPAGFAPIAIGLCLTLIHLVSIPVTGTSVNPARSTGPALVAGGDALAQLWAFWAAPMLGAIVAGLLYPAIAGHADAGAPTQAVPAEAGFATSAK
;
A
#
# COMPACT_ATOMS: atom_id res chain seq x y z
N TYR A 1 9.12 -9.68 -20.51
CA TYR A 1 7.92 -8.97 -20.98
C TYR A 1 7.73 -9.20 -22.48
N ALA A 2 6.59 -8.83 -23.05
CA ALA A 2 5.99 -9.46 -24.25
C ALA A 2 5.61 -10.91 -23.93
N GLU A 3 6.15 -11.91 -24.64
CA GLU A 3 5.84 -13.35 -24.47
C GLU A 3 5.97 -13.92 -23.05
N ARG A 4 6.60 -13.17 -22.13
CA ARG A 4 6.76 -13.58 -20.71
C ARG A 4 5.74 -12.96 -19.76
N SER A 5 4.94 -12.01 -20.24
CA SER A 5 3.74 -11.57 -19.54
C SER A 5 2.65 -12.62 -19.74
N PRO A 6 1.86 -13.00 -18.72
CA PRO A 6 0.77 -13.97 -18.90
C PRO A 6 -0.24 -13.57 -19.98
N GLY A 7 -0.44 -12.26 -20.19
CA GLY A 7 -1.28 -11.67 -21.22
C GLY A 7 -0.49 -11.00 -22.34
N HIS A 8 0.81 -11.32 -22.50
CA HIS A 8 1.68 -10.82 -23.56
C HIS A 8 1.88 -9.29 -23.61
N TYR A 9 1.76 -8.59 -22.47
CA TYR A 9 1.97 -7.15 -22.36
C TYR A 9 3.45 -6.74 -22.49
N THR A 10 3.68 -5.52 -23.00
CA THR A 10 5.02 -4.94 -23.16
C THR A 10 5.68 -4.60 -21.81
N LEU A 11 6.98 -4.35 -21.83
CA LEU A 11 7.72 -3.96 -20.61
C LEU A 11 7.23 -2.60 -20.08
N GLU A 12 6.89 -1.66 -20.95
CA GLU A 12 6.37 -0.35 -20.57
C GLU A 12 5.03 -0.49 -19.85
N ALA A 13 4.12 -1.31 -20.39
CA ALA A 13 2.84 -1.61 -19.75
C ALA A 13 3.03 -2.29 -18.38
N ALA A 14 3.97 -3.24 -18.28
CA ALA A 14 4.33 -3.88 -17.02
C ALA A 14 4.85 -2.88 -15.98
N PHE A 15 5.77 -2.00 -16.39
CA PHE A 15 6.36 -0.98 -15.50
C PHE A 15 5.29 0.00 -15.00
N VAL A 16 4.44 0.51 -15.89
CA VAL A 16 3.34 1.42 -15.53
C VAL A 16 2.35 0.73 -14.60
N CYS A 17 1.96 -0.50 -14.91
CA CYS A 17 1.04 -1.29 -14.08
C CYS A 17 1.59 -1.48 -12.67
N GLU A 18 2.85 -1.92 -12.53
CA GLU A 18 3.49 -2.12 -11.22
C GLU A 18 3.59 -0.81 -10.43
N ALA A 19 4.00 0.30 -11.07
CA ALA A 19 4.09 1.59 -10.40
C ALA A 19 2.72 2.10 -9.91
N VAL A 20 1.69 2.04 -10.76
CA VAL A 20 0.34 2.50 -10.40
C VAL A 20 -0.28 1.62 -9.32
N MET A 21 -0.18 0.29 -9.44
CA MET A 21 -0.73 -0.64 -8.44
C MET A 21 -0.02 -0.51 -7.09
N THR A 22 1.31 -0.37 -7.06
CA THR A 22 2.03 -0.12 -5.80
C THR A 22 1.67 1.25 -5.22
N GLY A 23 1.57 2.29 -6.05
CA GLY A 23 1.14 3.61 -5.58
C GLY A 23 -0.26 3.57 -4.95
N PHE A 24 -1.21 2.91 -5.61
CA PHE A 24 -2.54 2.69 -5.06
C PHE A 24 -2.51 1.91 -3.74
N PHE A 25 -1.68 0.85 -3.65
CA PHE A 25 -1.53 0.07 -2.43
C PHE A 25 -1.02 0.91 -1.26
N LEU A 26 0.04 1.68 -1.48
CA LEU A 26 0.63 2.53 -0.44
C LEU A 26 -0.31 3.67 -0.05
N PHE A 27 -1.08 4.23 -0.99
CA PHE A 27 -2.10 5.22 -0.69
C PHE A 27 -3.18 4.64 0.24
N VAL A 28 -3.64 3.40 -0.02
CA VAL A 28 -4.59 2.69 0.85
C VAL A 28 -3.98 2.38 2.22
N ILE A 29 -2.72 1.94 2.29
CA ILE A 29 -2.04 1.69 3.57
C ILE A 29 -1.98 2.98 4.40
N LEU A 30 -1.52 4.08 3.80
CA LEU A 30 -1.42 5.38 4.49
C LEU A 30 -2.79 5.84 4.98
N GLY A 31 -3.83 5.74 4.14
CA GLY A 31 -5.20 6.09 4.50
C GLY A 31 -5.79 5.22 5.61
N ALA A 32 -5.64 3.90 5.51
CA ALA A 32 -6.22 2.95 6.44
C ALA A 32 -5.52 2.94 7.81
N THR A 33 -4.27 3.41 7.87
CA THR A 33 -3.46 3.50 9.11
C THR A 33 -3.37 4.91 9.68
N ASP A 34 -4.01 5.90 9.04
CA ASP A 34 -4.07 7.26 9.54
C ASP A 34 -4.86 7.33 10.86
N LYS A 35 -4.45 8.20 11.79
CA LYS A 35 -5.16 8.41 13.08
C LYS A 35 -6.62 8.85 12.92
N ARG A 36 -6.99 9.37 11.74
CA ARG A 36 -8.35 9.78 11.38
C ARG A 36 -9.22 8.60 10.92
N ALA A 37 -8.63 7.47 10.57
CA ALA A 37 -9.36 6.28 10.17
C ALA A 37 -9.87 5.52 11.41
N PRO A 38 -11.03 4.84 11.33
CA PRO A 38 -11.50 3.97 12.39
C PRO A 38 -10.48 2.86 12.73
N ALA A 39 -10.06 2.81 14.00
CA ALA A 39 -9.06 1.84 14.46
C ALA A 39 -9.55 0.39 14.28
N GLY A 40 -8.62 -0.51 13.95
CA GLY A 40 -8.87 -1.94 13.79
C GLY A 40 -9.25 -2.40 12.37
N PHE A 41 -9.58 -1.49 11.46
CA PHE A 41 -9.95 -1.85 10.07
C PHE A 41 -8.79 -1.86 9.07
N ALA A 42 -7.59 -1.43 9.46
CA ALA A 42 -6.44 -1.42 8.56
C ALA A 42 -6.12 -2.79 7.93
N PRO A 43 -6.09 -3.92 8.67
CA PRO A 43 -5.74 -5.21 8.08
C PRO A 43 -6.70 -5.66 6.98
N ILE A 44 -8.00 -5.46 7.15
CA ILE A 44 -8.99 -5.85 6.15
C ILE A 44 -8.92 -4.96 4.91
N ALA A 45 -8.75 -3.64 5.07
CA ALA A 45 -8.60 -2.72 3.95
C ALA A 45 -7.35 -3.04 3.13
N ILE A 46 -6.21 -3.25 3.79
CA ILE A 46 -4.93 -3.58 3.14
C ILE A 46 -5.01 -4.94 2.44
N GLY A 47 -5.55 -5.96 3.11
CA GLY A 47 -5.68 -7.31 2.55
C GLY A 47 -6.58 -7.35 1.32
N LEU A 48 -7.76 -6.72 1.38
CA LEU A 48 -8.68 -6.65 0.24
C LEU A 48 -8.12 -5.80 -0.91
N CYS A 49 -7.38 -4.72 -0.62
CA CYS A 49 -6.69 -3.94 -1.63
C CYS A 49 -5.64 -4.78 -2.37
N LEU A 50 -4.85 -5.58 -1.66
CA LEU A 50 -3.88 -6.48 -2.29
C LEU A 50 -4.59 -7.54 -3.16
N THR A 51 -5.72 -8.09 -2.71
CA THR A 51 -6.55 -8.99 -3.52
C THR A 51 -7.03 -8.30 -4.80
N LEU A 52 -7.55 -7.07 -4.70
CA LEU A 52 -7.98 -6.29 -5.87
C LEU A 52 -6.83 -6.07 -6.86
N ILE A 53 -5.65 -5.71 -6.37
CA ILE A 53 -4.46 -5.55 -7.20
C ILE A 53 -4.16 -6.84 -7.97
N HIS A 54 -4.23 -8.00 -7.32
CA HIS A 54 -4.05 -9.28 -8.00
C HIS A 54 -5.08 -9.53 -9.09
N LEU A 55 -6.37 -9.24 -8.84
CA LEU A 55 -7.43 -9.39 -9.84
C LEU A 55 -7.17 -8.55 -11.09
N VAL A 56 -6.48 -7.42 -10.96
CA VAL A 56 -6.16 -6.51 -12.06
C VAL A 56 -4.84 -6.87 -12.75
N SER A 57 -3.76 -7.07 -12.00
CA SER A 57 -2.40 -7.09 -12.58
C SER A 57 -1.82 -8.49 -12.87
N ILE A 58 -2.50 -9.57 -12.48
CA ILE A 58 -2.03 -10.94 -12.79
C ILE A 58 -1.79 -11.13 -14.31
N PRO A 59 -2.70 -10.73 -15.21
CA PRO A 59 -2.48 -10.87 -16.65
C PRO A 59 -1.30 -10.05 -17.17
N VAL A 60 -0.94 -8.94 -16.50
CA VAL A 60 0.13 -8.05 -16.98
C VAL A 60 1.50 -8.55 -16.56
N THR A 61 1.69 -8.84 -15.27
CA THR A 61 3.02 -9.15 -14.71
C THR A 61 3.06 -10.40 -13.85
N GLY A 62 1.92 -11.06 -13.63
CA GLY A 62 1.78 -12.04 -12.54
C GLY A 62 1.70 -11.39 -11.15
N THR A 63 1.63 -10.06 -11.09
CA THR A 63 1.57 -9.21 -9.89
C THR A 63 2.79 -9.36 -8.98
N SER A 64 3.70 -8.40 -9.06
CA SER A 64 4.75 -8.22 -8.06
C SER A 64 4.24 -7.37 -6.89
N VAL A 65 4.13 -6.06 -7.12
CA VAL A 65 3.95 -4.97 -6.14
C VAL A 65 4.80 -5.07 -4.87
N ASN A 66 5.84 -5.90 -4.90
CA ASN A 66 6.65 -6.28 -3.76
C ASN A 66 8.00 -6.83 -4.27
N PRO A 67 9.07 -6.01 -4.20
CA PRO A 67 10.38 -6.41 -4.70
C PRO A 67 10.93 -7.68 -4.03
N ALA A 68 10.66 -7.90 -2.74
CA ALA A 68 11.09 -9.11 -2.03
C ALA A 68 10.35 -10.36 -2.54
N ARG A 69 9.04 -10.26 -2.78
CA ARG A 69 8.22 -11.33 -3.36
C ARG A 69 8.65 -11.70 -4.78
N SER A 70 9.15 -10.74 -5.56
CA SER A 70 9.71 -11.00 -6.89
C SER A 70 11.12 -11.58 -6.85
N THR A 71 11.94 -11.16 -5.89
CA THR A 71 13.34 -11.59 -5.79
C THR A 71 13.46 -13.08 -5.49
N GLY A 72 12.64 -13.62 -4.58
CA GLY A 72 12.69 -15.04 -4.20
C GLY A 72 12.56 -16.01 -5.40
N PRO A 73 11.44 -15.98 -6.15
CA PRO A 73 11.26 -16.82 -7.33
C PRO A 73 12.29 -16.53 -8.44
N ALA A 74 12.70 -15.28 -8.64
CA ALA A 74 13.68 -14.91 -9.66
C ALA A 74 15.05 -15.55 -9.41
N LEU A 75 15.49 -15.63 -8.14
CA LEU A 75 16.74 -16.32 -7.77
C LEU A 75 16.70 -17.81 -8.07
N VAL A 76 15.53 -18.45 -7.92
CA VAL A 76 15.35 -19.88 -8.21
C VAL A 76 15.23 -20.13 -9.72
N ALA A 77 14.49 -19.29 -10.44
CA ALA A 77 14.27 -19.44 -11.88
C ALA A 77 15.51 -19.06 -12.71
N GLY A 78 16.30 -18.09 -12.25
CA GLY A 78 17.49 -17.61 -12.95
C GLY A 78 17.20 -16.91 -14.28
N GLY A 79 18.27 -16.77 -15.09
CA GLY A 79 18.22 -16.27 -16.46
C GLY A 79 17.43 -14.98 -16.62
N ASP A 80 16.40 -15.04 -17.45
CA ASP A 80 15.56 -13.90 -17.80
C ASP A 80 14.74 -13.31 -16.64
N ALA A 81 14.39 -14.12 -15.65
CA ALA A 81 13.67 -13.63 -14.47
C ALA A 81 14.55 -12.68 -13.66
N LEU A 82 15.84 -13.01 -13.52
CA LEU A 82 16.83 -12.11 -12.92
C LEU A 82 17.10 -10.89 -13.79
N ALA A 83 17.18 -11.05 -15.11
CA ALA A 83 17.40 -9.94 -16.03
C ALA A 83 16.27 -8.89 -15.98
N GLN A 84 15.04 -9.30 -15.63
CA GLN A 84 13.87 -8.42 -15.53
C GLN A 84 13.59 -7.94 -14.09
N LEU A 85 14.28 -8.48 -13.09
CA LEU A 85 14.02 -8.21 -11.67
C LEU A 85 14.14 -6.72 -11.31
N TRP A 86 15.02 -5.97 -11.97
CA TRP A 86 15.22 -4.54 -11.72
C TRP A 86 13.93 -3.73 -11.88
N ALA A 87 13.07 -4.09 -12.84
CA ALA A 87 11.82 -3.37 -13.09
C ALA A 87 10.83 -3.56 -11.93
N PHE A 88 10.84 -4.74 -11.30
CA PHE A 88 10.05 -5.05 -10.10
C PHE A 88 10.63 -4.48 -8.81
N TRP A 89 11.79 -3.82 -8.87
CA TRP A 89 12.28 -2.94 -7.82
C TRP A 89 11.93 -1.48 -8.12
N ALA A 90 12.32 -1.01 -9.30
CA ALA A 90 12.18 0.39 -9.70
C ALA A 90 10.72 0.86 -9.77
N ALA A 91 9.82 0.08 -10.40
CA ALA A 91 8.43 0.48 -10.55
C ALA A 91 7.69 0.52 -9.20
N PRO A 92 7.76 -0.50 -8.32
CA PRO A 92 7.14 -0.41 -7.00
C PRO A 92 7.69 0.74 -6.14
N MET A 93 9.00 0.98 -6.16
CA MET A 93 9.59 2.11 -5.42
C MET A 93 9.08 3.46 -5.93
N LEU A 94 8.99 3.64 -7.26
CA LEU A 94 8.42 4.84 -7.85
C LEU A 94 6.98 5.05 -7.40
N GLY A 95 6.15 4.01 -7.47
CA GLY A 95 4.76 4.05 -7.01
C GLY A 95 4.63 4.44 -5.54
N ALA A 96 5.45 3.83 -4.68
CA ALA A 96 5.47 4.11 -3.25
C ALA A 96 5.88 5.56 -2.93
N ILE A 97 6.90 6.10 -3.61
CA ILE A 97 7.32 7.50 -3.46
C ILE A 97 6.18 8.44 -3.85
N VAL A 98 5.55 8.19 -5.00
CA VAL A 98 4.42 9.01 -5.48
C VAL A 98 3.27 8.98 -4.47
N ALA A 99 2.90 7.82 -3.95
CA ALA A 99 1.85 7.70 -2.95
C ALA A 99 2.19 8.42 -1.64
N GLY A 100 3.44 8.29 -1.16
CA GLY A 100 3.93 8.97 0.04
C GLY A 100 3.92 10.49 -0.07
N LEU A 101 4.08 11.04 -1.27
CA LEU A 101 3.95 12.47 -1.55
C LEU A 101 2.50 12.91 -1.73
N LEU A 102 1.69 12.13 -2.44
CA LEU A 102 0.30 12.47 -2.76
C LEU A 102 -0.63 12.36 -1.55
N TYR A 103 -0.47 11.35 -0.71
CA TYR A 103 -1.35 11.15 0.43
C TYR A 103 -1.41 12.36 1.38
N PRO A 104 -0.29 12.88 1.92
CA PRO A 104 -0.34 14.06 2.78
C PRO A 104 -0.77 15.33 2.04
N ALA A 105 -0.51 15.44 0.73
CA ALA A 105 -0.95 16.57 -0.08
C ALA A 105 -2.48 16.61 -0.24
N ILE A 106 -3.14 15.44 -0.32
CA ILE A 106 -4.58 15.32 -0.49
C ILE A 106 -5.30 15.28 0.86
N ALA A 107 -4.83 14.44 1.78
CA ALA A 107 -5.45 14.26 3.08
C ALA A 107 -5.14 15.42 4.04
N GLY A 108 -4.11 16.23 3.77
CA GLY A 108 -3.57 17.20 4.70
C GLY A 108 -2.70 16.56 5.78
N HIS A 109 -1.76 17.33 6.30
CA HIS A 109 -1.00 16.95 7.49
C HIS A 109 -1.96 17.00 8.67
N ALA A 110 -2.06 15.90 9.39
CA ALA A 110 -2.93 15.89 10.55
C ALA A 110 -2.24 16.70 11.65
N ASP A 111 -2.65 17.97 11.81
CA ASP A 111 -2.09 18.91 12.76
C ASP A 111 -1.77 18.21 14.10
N ALA A 112 -0.53 18.39 14.55
CA ALA A 112 -0.03 17.88 15.82
C ALA A 112 -0.62 18.65 17.03
N GLY A 113 -1.87 19.11 16.93
CA GLY A 113 -2.43 20.10 17.85
C GLY A 113 -3.95 20.12 17.99
N ALA A 114 -4.67 19.07 17.58
CA ALA A 114 -6.06 18.94 18.01
C ALA A 114 -6.06 18.61 19.51
N PRO A 115 -6.57 19.47 20.40
CA PRO A 115 -6.55 19.21 21.83
C PRO A 115 -7.30 17.91 22.08
N THR A 116 -6.61 16.95 22.71
CA THR A 116 -7.25 15.85 23.42
C THR A 116 -8.37 16.47 24.24
N GLN A 117 -9.63 16.25 23.83
CA GLN A 117 -10.78 16.58 24.66
C GLN A 117 -10.53 15.82 25.97
N ALA A 118 -10.15 16.57 27.01
CA ALA A 118 -9.96 16.00 28.33
C ALA A 118 -11.25 15.29 28.68
N VAL A 119 -11.17 13.99 28.95
CA VAL A 119 -12.26 13.25 29.59
C VAL A 119 -12.64 14.07 30.83
N PRO A 120 -13.87 14.60 30.93
CA PRO A 120 -14.26 15.33 32.12
C PRO A 120 -14.04 14.41 33.30
N ALA A 121 -13.17 14.81 34.23
CA ALA A 121 -13.00 14.10 35.48
C ALA A 121 -14.39 13.95 36.08
N GLU A 122 -14.82 12.70 36.29
CA GLU A 122 -16.15 12.40 36.81
C GLU A 122 -16.41 13.28 38.03
N ALA A 123 -17.47 14.07 37.91
CA ALA A 123 -17.99 14.88 38.99
C ALA A 123 -18.16 13.97 40.20
N GLY A 124 -17.51 14.34 41.30
CA GLY A 124 -17.39 13.54 42.51
C GLY A 124 -18.69 12.88 42.91
N PHE A 125 -18.60 11.59 43.20
CA PHE A 125 -19.59 10.89 44.00
C PHE A 125 -19.59 11.51 45.39
N ALA A 126 -20.35 12.60 45.54
CA ALA A 126 -20.67 13.20 46.82
C ALA A 126 -21.49 12.17 47.59
N THR A 127 -20.83 11.52 48.55
CA THR A 127 -21.46 10.70 49.56
C THR A 127 -22.48 11.55 50.32
N SER A 128 -23.73 11.11 50.32
CA SER A 128 -24.80 11.66 51.16
C SER A 128 -25.47 10.52 51.93
N ALA A 129 -25.95 10.89 53.12
CA ALA A 129 -26.52 10.08 54.22
C ALA A 129 -25.46 9.56 55.20
N LYS A 130 -25.32 10.19 56.38
CA LYS A 130 -26.14 10.01 57.59
C LYS A 130 -26.07 8.59 58.13
#